data_AF-A0A5B8NRX8-F1
#
_entry.id   AF-A0A5B8NRX8-F1
#
_cell.length_a   1.000
_cell.length_b   1.000
_cell.length_c   1.000
_cell.angle_alpha   90.00
_cell.angle_beta   90.00
_cell.angle_gamma   90.00
#
_symmetry.space_group_name_H-M   'P 1'
#
loop_
_entity.id
_entity.type
_entity.pdbx_description
1 polymer ?
#
loop_
_entity_poly.entity_id
_entity_poly.type
_entity_poly.pdbx_seq_one_letter_code
_entity_poly.pdbx_strand_id
1 'polypeptide(L)' 'MVPFELADIQSAIELVSSTPQWKGTLQDASIVILTRTLNCPVWTLDYRDLSRFNDLEFWTPATG' A
#
# COMPACT_ATOMS: atom_id res chain seq x y z
N MET A 1 -8.93 -12.20 -5.22
CA MET A 1 -9.24 -10.87 -5.77
C MET A 1 -10.04 -10.14 -4.70
N VAL A 2 -9.59 -8.97 -4.28
CA VAL A 2 -10.25 -8.17 -3.23
C VAL A 2 -11.03 -7.04 -3.93
N PRO A 3 -12.27 -6.75 -3.52
CA PRO A 3 -12.99 -5.57 -4.02
C PRO A 3 -12.19 -4.29 -3.76
N PHE A 4 -12.17 -3.39 -4.73
CA PHE A 4 -11.53 -2.08 -4.62
C PHE A 4 -12.49 -1.05 -5.19
N GLU A 5 -13.19 -0.37 -4.30
CA GLU A 5 -14.32 0.47 -4.65
C GLU A 5 -13.88 1.88 -5.05
N LEU A 6 -14.81 2.67 -5.57
CA LEU A 6 -14.52 4.05 -5.99
C LEU A 6 -13.93 4.90 -4.86
N ALA A 7 -14.37 4.68 -3.61
CA ALA A 7 -13.84 5.36 -2.45
C ALA A 7 -12.36 5.02 -2.20
N ASP A 8 -11.96 3.75 -2.39
CA ASP A 8 -10.57 3.34 -2.23
C ASP A 8 -9.67 3.93 -3.32
N ILE A 9 -10.19 4.04 -4.54
CA ILE A 9 -9.51 4.73 -5.65
C ILE A 9 -9.28 6.20 -5.32
N GLN A 10 -10.29 6.88 -4.77
CA GLN A 10 -10.18 8.27 -4.34
C GLN A 10 -9.13 8.43 -3.25
N SER A 11 -9.12 7.56 -2.23
CA SER A 11 -8.10 7.57 -1.19
C SER A 11 -6.69 7.30 -1.73
N ALA A 12 -6.54 6.44 -2.74
CA ALA A 12 -5.25 6.19 -3.39
C ALA A 12 -4.76 7.42 -4.18
N ILE A 13 -5.66 8.11 -4.91
CA ILE A 13 -5.34 9.36 -5.61
C ILE A 13 -4.93 10.45 -4.61
N GLU A 14 -5.66 10.59 -3.51
CA GLU A 14 -5.33 11.52 -2.44
C GLU A 14 -3.95 11.23 -1.84
N LEU A 15 -3.65 9.96 -1.55
CA LEU A 15 -2.36 9.54 -0.99
C LEU A 15 -1.17 9.93 -1.89
N VAL A 16 -1.28 9.67 -3.19
CA VAL A 16 -0.24 10.05 -4.17
C VAL A 16 -0.10 11.58 -4.21
N SER A 17 -1.23 12.29 -4.30
CA SER A 17 -1.27 13.75 -4.44
C SER A 17 -0.75 14.47 -3.20
N SER A 18 -1.00 13.93 -2.00
CA SER A 18 -0.58 14.51 -0.73
C SER A 18 0.87 14.17 -0.35
N THR A 19 1.53 13.28 -1.10
CA THR A 19 2.88 12.79 -0.77
C THR A 19 3.88 13.07 -1.90
N PRO A 20 4.16 14.34 -2.23
CA PRO A 20 4.90 14.72 -3.46
C PRO A 20 6.36 14.23 -3.52
N GLN A 21 6.96 13.84 -2.39
CA GLN A 21 8.30 13.24 -2.37
C GLN A 21 8.29 11.73 -2.58
N TRP A 22 7.14 11.10 -2.46
CA TRP A 22 6.97 9.68 -2.73
C TRP A 22 6.70 9.52 -4.23
N LYS A 23 7.49 8.65 -4.88
CA LYS A 23 7.42 8.40 -6.33
C LYS A 23 6.61 7.14 -6.65
N GLY A 24 5.83 6.64 -5.69
CA GLY A 24 4.93 5.53 -5.89
C GLY A 24 3.83 5.84 -6.89
N THR A 25 3.34 4.80 -7.55
CA THR A 25 2.25 4.87 -8.52
C THR A 25 0.89 4.80 -7.83
N LEU A 26 -0.18 5.01 -8.61
CA LEU A 26 -1.53 4.76 -8.13
C LEU A 26 -1.72 3.30 -7.69
N GLN A 27 -1.05 2.35 -8.34
CA GLN A 27 -1.09 0.94 -7.96
C GLN A 27 -0.45 0.71 -6.58
N ASP A 28 0.69 1.34 -6.30
CA ASP A 28 1.34 1.23 -5.00
C ASP A 28 0.46 1.84 -3.91
N ALA A 29 -0.16 2.99 -4.18
CA ALA A 29 -1.12 3.60 -3.27
C ALA A 29 -2.33 2.69 -3.00
N SER A 30 -2.87 2.01 -4.01
CA SER A 30 -3.95 1.04 -3.82
C SER A 30 -3.54 -0.12 -2.91
N ILE A 31 -2.28 -0.58 -2.99
CA ILE A 31 -1.77 -1.59 -2.06
C ILE A 31 -1.75 -1.04 -0.64
N VAL A 32 -1.27 0.18 -0.42
CA VAL A 32 -1.27 0.81 0.91
C VAL A 32 -2.69 0.92 1.47
N ILE A 33 -3.65 1.40 0.67
CA ILE A 33 -5.06 1.51 1.08
C ILE A 33 -5.64 0.14 1.43
N LEU A 34 -5.48 -0.87 0.57
CA LEU A 34 -5.99 -2.22 0.84
C LEU A 34 -5.36 -2.84 2.08
N THR A 35 -4.05 -2.68 2.26
CA THR A 35 -3.30 -3.23 3.41
C THR A 35 -3.84 -2.65 4.72
N ARG A 36 -4.12 -1.34 4.75
CA ARG A 36 -4.75 -0.64 5.89
C ARG A 36 -6.19 -1.11 6.12
N THR A 37 -7.00 -1.13 5.08
CA THR A 37 -8.43 -1.48 5.17
C THR A 37 -8.64 -2.93 5.62
N LEU A 38 -7.82 -3.85 5.13
CA LEU A 38 -7.90 -5.27 5.47
C LEU A 38 -7.12 -5.62 6.74
N ASN A 39 -6.32 -4.68 7.27
CA ASN A 39 -5.44 -4.88 8.42
C ASN A 39 -4.62 -6.17 8.30
N CYS A 40 -3.97 -6.34 7.14
CA CYS A 40 -3.17 -7.51 6.82
C CYS A 40 -1.74 -7.11 6.46
N PRO A 41 -0.74 -7.97 6.68
CA PRO A 41 0.62 -7.67 6.26
C PRO A 41 0.76 -7.73 4.73
N VAL A 42 1.60 -6.88 4.15
CA VAL A 42 1.87 -6.83 2.71
C VAL A 42 3.12 -7.63 2.35
N TRP A 43 3.05 -8.40 1.27
CA TRP A 43 4.22 -8.94 0.60
C TRP A 43 4.46 -8.19 -0.70
N THR A 44 5.69 -7.73 -0.93
CA THR A 44 6.08 -7.02 -2.14
C THR A 44 7.55 -7.32 -2.45
N LEU A 45 8.03 -7.05 -3.66
CA LEU A 45 9.47 -6.93 -3.92
C LEU A 45 9.96 -5.49 -3.72
N ASP A 46 9.03 -4.52 -3.68
CA ASP A 46 9.32 -3.10 -3.52
C ASP A 46 9.22 -2.65 -2.04
N TYR A 47 9.94 -3.38 -1.18
CA TYR A 47 10.00 -3.04 0.25
C TYR A 47 10.51 -1.63 0.48
N ARG A 48 11.43 -1.16 -0.37
CA ARG A 48 12.06 0.15 -0.20
C ARG A 48 11.04 1.27 -0.36
N ASP A 49 10.20 1.22 -1.38
CA ASP A 49 9.23 2.28 -1.62
C ASP A 49 8.11 2.26 -0.57
N LEU A 50 7.55 1.09 -0.28
CA LEU A 50 6.47 0.97 0.71
C LEU A 50 6.94 1.17 2.16
N SER A 51 8.23 0.99 2.48
CA SER A 51 8.76 1.25 3.83
C SER A 51 8.63 2.71 4.30
N ARG A 52 8.25 3.63 3.40
CA ARG A 52 7.89 5.00 3.77
C ARG A 52 6.65 5.04 4.69
N PHE A 53 5.77 4.06 4.59
CA PHE A 53 4.56 3.95 5.39
C PHE A 53 4.83 3.10 6.62
N ASN A 54 5.18 3.77 7.72
CA ASN A 54 5.56 3.12 8.98
C ASN A 54 4.42 2.32 9.64
N ASP A 55 3.18 2.52 9.19
CA ASP A 55 2.00 1.81 9.69
C ASP A 55 1.74 0.47 8.97
N LEU A 56 2.50 0.15 7.92
CA LEU A 56 2.38 -1.13 7.22
C LEU A 56 3.24 -2.21 7.89
N GLU A 57 2.64 -3.38 8.07
CA GLU A 57 3.38 -4.60 8.44
C GLU A 57 3.80 -5.34 7.17
N PHE A 58 5.07 -5.77 7.10
CA PHE A 58 5.59 -6.54 5.98
C PHE A 58 5.59 -8.03 6.28
N TRP A 59 4.92 -8.80 5.43
CA TRP A 59 4.92 -10.24 5.54
C TRP A 59 6.27 -10.80 5.10
N THR A 60 6.89 -11.58 5.98
CA THR A 60 8.09 -12.35 5.65
C THR A 60 7.69 -13.83 5.56
N PRO A 61 8.03 -14.54 4.47
CA PRO A 61 7.81 -15.99 4.41
C PRO A 61 8.53 -16.67 5.57
N ALA A 62 7.82 -17.52 6.31
CA ALA A 62 8.50 -18.41 7.24
C ALA A 62 9.45 -19.30 6.45
N THR A 63 10.74 -19.21 6.73
CA THR A 63 11.72 -20.19 6.27
C THR A 63 11.39 -21.51 6.96
N GLY A 64 10.84 -22.46 6.21
CA GLY A 64 10.68 -23.85 6.64
C GLY A 64 12.00 -24.61 6.65
#